data_AF-A0A1V5WNY7-F1
#
_entry.id   AF-A0A1V5WNY7-F1
#
_cell.length_a   1.000
_cell.length_b   1.000
_cell.length_c   1.000
_cell.angle_alpha   90.00
_cell.angle_beta   90.00
_cell.angle_gamma   90.00
#
_symmetry.space_group_name_H-M   'P 1'
#
loop_
_entity.id
_entity.type
_entity.pdbx_description
1 polymer ?
#
loop_
_entity_poly.entity_id
_entity_poly.type
_entity_poly.pdbx_seq_one_letter_code
_entity_poly.pdbx_strand_id
1 'polypeptide(L)'
;MYFVRDGNHRVSVAKAQGVEFIDAEIISLKSEIVLPSSVTPETILDEVIKYEKRVFYTETGFGDLTEDWNLDFTSPGQYDVIYNHILVHKYYINETIPEEIPFPDAMLSWYQNVYQPVLRVIRKKKLLKKFRKRTESDLYVWIIKRWDELKHKYGASFPLDEATRGIDEPEVLPFPASILQKIKNFFQT
;
A
#
# COMPACT_ATOMS: atom_id res chain seq x y z
N MET A 1 4.56 -14.15 -21.37
CA MET A 1 3.56 -13.09 -21.64
C MET A 1 4.32 -11.89 -22.20
N TYR A 2 3.76 -11.20 -23.20
CA TYR A 2 4.38 -10.01 -23.81
C TYR A 2 3.48 -8.79 -23.56
N PHE A 3 4.07 -7.65 -23.24
CA PHE A 3 3.38 -6.37 -23.07
C PHE A 3 3.92 -5.36 -24.07
N VAL A 4 3.02 -4.59 -24.69
CA VAL A 4 3.41 -3.50 -25.60
C VAL A 4 3.78 -2.29 -24.76
N ARG A 5 5.08 -2.02 -24.66
CA ARG A 5 5.59 -0.83 -23.95
C ARG A 5 5.40 0.44 -24.77
N ASP A 6 5.62 0.35 -26.08
CA ASP A 6 5.48 1.45 -27.04
C ASP A 6 4.93 0.93 -28.37
N GLY A 7 4.24 1.78 -29.12
CA GLY A 7 3.66 1.42 -30.43
C GLY A 7 2.25 0.82 -30.38
N ASN A 8 1.47 1.08 -29.33
CA ASN A 8 0.08 0.58 -29.20
C ASN A 8 -0.77 0.86 -30.45
N HIS A 9 -0.66 2.05 -31.07
CA HIS A 9 -1.38 2.37 -32.31
C HIS A 9 -0.99 1.45 -33.48
N ARG A 10 0.30 1.15 -33.66
CA ARG A 10 0.77 0.21 -34.71
C ARG A 10 0.21 -1.19 -34.47
N VAL A 11 0.21 -1.64 -33.22
CA VAL A 11 -0.35 -2.95 -32.84
C VAL A 11 -1.86 -2.99 -33.10
N SER A 12 -2.59 -1.94 -32.76
CA SER A 12 -4.04 -1.86 -33.01
C SER A 12 -4.38 -1.88 -34.50
N VAL A 13 -3.64 -1.14 -35.35
CA VAL A 13 -3.85 -1.13 -36.80
C VAL A 13 -3.51 -2.48 -37.42
N ALA A 14 -2.37 -3.08 -37.07
CA ALA A 14 -1.98 -4.40 -37.56
C ALA A 14 -3.03 -5.47 -37.22
N LYS A 15 -3.55 -5.44 -35.98
CA LYS A 15 -4.63 -6.33 -35.55
C LYS A 15 -5.92 -6.12 -36.36
N ALA A 16 -6.31 -4.88 -36.61
CA ALA A 16 -7.50 -4.57 -37.41
C ALA A 16 -7.36 -5.02 -38.88
N GLN A 17 -6.15 -5.09 -39.40
CA GLN A 17 -5.83 -5.58 -40.74
C GLN A 17 -5.67 -7.11 -40.81
N GLY A 18 -5.87 -7.83 -39.71
CA GLY A 18 -5.77 -9.30 -39.68
C GLY A 18 -4.33 -9.82 -39.71
N VAL A 19 -3.34 -8.99 -39.39
CA VAL A 19 -1.94 -9.41 -39.31
C VAL A 19 -1.74 -10.29 -38.07
N GLU A 20 -1.31 -11.53 -38.25
CA GLU A 20 -1.09 -12.49 -37.15
C GLU A 20 0.19 -12.22 -36.34
N PHE A 21 1.26 -11.72 -36.99
CA PHE A 21 2.57 -11.54 -36.37
C PHE A 21 3.11 -10.13 -36.61
N ILE A 22 3.74 -9.53 -35.59
CA ILE A 22 4.36 -8.21 -35.69
C ILE A 22 5.80 -8.27 -35.20
N ASP A 23 6.70 -7.61 -35.93
CA ASP A 23 8.09 -7.43 -35.50
C ASP A 23 8.14 -6.48 -34.30
N ALA A 24 8.88 -6.90 -33.26
CA ALA A 24 9.04 -6.13 -32.04
C ALA A 24 10.45 -6.31 -31.46
N GLU A 25 10.96 -5.25 -30.83
CA GLU A 25 12.12 -5.35 -29.97
C GLU A 25 11.69 -5.87 -28.59
N ILE A 26 12.27 -6.99 -28.17
CA ILE A 26 11.88 -7.67 -26.94
C ILE A 26 12.86 -7.32 -25.83
N ILE A 27 12.39 -6.59 -24.82
CA ILE A 27 13.11 -6.42 -23.55
C ILE A 27 12.60 -7.46 -22.58
N SER A 28 13.46 -8.41 -22.20
CA SER A 28 13.12 -9.41 -21.20
C SER A 28 13.21 -8.80 -19.80
N LEU A 29 12.07 -8.74 -19.11
CA LEU A 29 12.01 -8.45 -17.68
C LEU A 29 11.85 -9.75 -16.92
N LYS A 30 12.73 -9.98 -15.94
CA LYS A 30 12.57 -11.09 -15.00
C LYS A 30 11.74 -10.60 -13.82
N SER A 31 10.61 -11.27 -13.59
CA SER A 31 9.80 -11.08 -12.39
C SER A 31 10.26 -12.06 -11.32
N GLU A 32 10.40 -11.60 -10.08
CA GLU A 32 10.60 -12.48 -8.92
C GLU A 32 9.32 -13.26 -8.57
N ILE A 33 8.17 -12.74 -9.00
CA ILE A 33 6.88 -13.40 -8.84
C ILE A 33 6.77 -14.51 -9.88
N VAL A 34 6.70 -15.75 -9.40
CA VAL A 34 6.37 -16.92 -10.21
C VAL A 34 4.86 -17.02 -10.32
N LEU A 35 4.31 -16.68 -11.48
CA LEU A 35 2.87 -16.75 -11.72
C LEU A 35 2.45 -18.19 -12.08
N PRO A 36 1.42 -18.75 -11.41
CA PRO A 36 0.81 -20.00 -11.82
C PRO A 36 0.28 -19.95 -13.26
N SER A 37 0.28 -21.09 -13.96
CA SER A 37 -0.24 -21.20 -15.32
C SER A 37 -1.75 -20.92 -15.45
N SER A 38 -2.48 -20.94 -14.33
CA SER A 38 -3.92 -20.65 -14.25
C SER A 38 -4.24 -19.17 -14.07
N VAL A 39 -3.24 -18.28 -13.96
CA VAL A 39 -3.47 -16.84 -13.76
C VAL A 39 -4.14 -16.21 -14.97
N THR A 40 -5.14 -15.39 -14.69
CA THR A 40 -5.86 -14.57 -15.68
C THR A 40 -5.61 -13.08 -15.41
N PRO A 41 -5.90 -12.16 -16.35
CA PRO A 41 -5.80 -10.73 -16.11
C PRO A 41 -6.59 -10.25 -14.87
N GLU A 42 -7.69 -10.93 -14.54
CA GLU A 42 -8.53 -10.60 -13.38
C GLU A 42 -7.94 -11.07 -12.04
N THR A 43 -7.11 -12.11 -12.06
CA THR A 43 -6.56 -12.76 -10.85
C THR A 43 -5.08 -12.45 -10.63
N ILE A 44 -4.40 -11.82 -11.59
CA ILE A 44 -2.97 -11.50 -11.49
C ILE A 44 -2.63 -10.60 -10.30
N LEU A 45 -3.53 -9.66 -9.96
CA LEU A 45 -3.31 -8.76 -8.82
C LEU A 45 -3.36 -9.51 -7.49
N ASP A 46 -4.19 -10.55 -7.37
CA ASP A 46 -4.25 -11.39 -6.17
C ASP A 46 -2.93 -12.14 -5.96
N GLU A 47 -2.29 -12.61 -7.04
CA GLU A 47 -0.98 -13.25 -6.96
C GLU A 47 0.13 -12.27 -6.56
N VAL A 48 0.05 -11.02 -7.04
CA VAL A 48 0.97 -9.95 -6.61
C VAL A 48 0.81 -9.67 -5.11
N ILE A 49 -0.43 -9.48 -4.63
CA ILE A 49 -0.70 -9.22 -3.20
C ILE A 49 -0.22 -10.38 -2.32
N LYS A 50 -0.42 -11.63 -2.75
CA LYS A 50 0.09 -12.81 -2.04
C LYS A 50 1.61 -12.84 -1.97
N TYR A 51 2.28 -12.48 -3.06
CA TYR A 51 3.74 -12.39 -3.09
C TYR A 51 4.23 -11.27 -2.16
N GLU A 52 3.66 -10.08 -2.24
CA GLU A 52 4.01 -8.96 -1.35
C GLU A 52 3.84 -9.33 0.12
N LYS A 53 2.72 -9.98 0.48
CA LYS A 53 2.51 -10.49 1.84
C LYS A 53 3.62 -11.43 2.27
N ARG A 54 3.95 -12.41 1.42
CA ARG A 54 5.00 -13.39 1.71
C ARG A 54 6.34 -12.69 1.95
N VAL A 55 6.74 -11.81 1.04
CA VAL A 55 8.00 -11.06 1.16
C VAL A 55 8.02 -10.25 2.44
N PHE A 56 6.98 -9.46 2.71
CA PHE A 56 6.89 -8.67 3.92
C PHE A 56 7.01 -9.53 5.18
N TYR A 57 6.25 -10.62 5.28
CA TYR A 57 6.30 -11.51 6.44
C TYR A 57 7.66 -12.22 6.60
N THR A 58 8.29 -12.65 5.51
CA THR A 58 9.61 -13.29 5.54
C THR A 58 10.71 -12.32 5.93
N GLU A 59 10.73 -11.12 5.36
CA GLU A 59 11.78 -10.13 5.60
C GLU A 59 11.66 -9.47 6.97
N THR A 60 10.43 -9.27 7.47
CA THR A 60 10.21 -8.56 8.74
C THR A 60 9.96 -9.47 9.94
N GLY A 61 9.57 -10.72 9.72
CA GLY A 61 9.12 -11.61 10.80
C GLY A 61 7.78 -11.18 11.42
N PHE A 62 6.97 -10.38 10.71
CA PHE A 62 5.75 -9.76 11.26
C PHE A 62 4.83 -10.75 11.97
N GLY A 63 4.52 -11.88 11.34
CA GLY A 63 3.58 -12.88 11.89
C GLY A 63 4.07 -13.49 13.19
N ASP A 64 5.36 -13.80 13.28
CA ASP A 64 5.97 -14.39 14.48
C ASP A 64 6.11 -13.37 15.61
N LEU A 65 6.47 -12.13 15.30
CA LEU A 65 6.70 -11.08 16.29
C LEU A 65 5.41 -10.50 16.86
N THR A 66 4.33 -10.47 16.07
CA THR A 66 3.05 -9.86 16.47
C THR A 66 1.98 -10.89 16.84
N GLU A 67 2.22 -12.17 16.56
CA GLU A 67 1.23 -13.26 16.61
C GLU A 67 0.00 -13.01 15.70
N ASP A 68 0.12 -12.11 14.71
CA ASP A 68 -0.97 -11.73 13.81
C ASP A 68 -0.64 -12.01 12.32
N TRP A 69 -1.37 -12.96 11.77
CA TRP A 69 -1.24 -13.39 10.38
C TRP A 69 -2.27 -12.73 9.44
N ASN A 70 -3.06 -11.78 9.94
CA ASN A 70 -4.21 -11.18 9.24
C ASN A 70 -3.96 -9.73 8.81
N LEU A 71 -2.71 -9.31 8.65
CA LEU A 71 -2.39 -8.07 7.94
C LEU A 71 -2.65 -8.29 6.45
N ASP A 72 -3.91 -8.18 6.04
CA ASP A 72 -4.37 -8.44 4.67
C ASP A 72 -4.78 -7.16 3.94
N PHE A 73 -4.59 -7.14 2.62
CA PHE A 73 -4.96 -6.02 1.74
C PHE A 73 -5.70 -6.51 0.50
N THR A 74 -6.45 -5.61 -0.11
CA THR A 74 -7.19 -5.88 -1.35
C THR A 74 -6.63 -5.12 -2.56
N SER A 75 -5.45 -4.54 -2.42
CA SER A 75 -4.76 -3.80 -3.48
C SER A 75 -3.25 -4.00 -3.34
N PRO A 76 -2.50 -4.02 -4.45
CA PRO A 76 -1.04 -4.16 -4.41
C PRO A 76 -0.36 -2.91 -3.84
N GLY A 77 0.91 -3.07 -3.45
CA GLY A 77 1.81 -2.04 -2.94
C GLY A 77 1.53 -1.62 -1.49
N GLN A 78 0.54 -2.19 -0.82
CA GLN A 78 0.18 -1.75 0.53
C GLN A 78 1.19 -2.19 1.59
N TYR A 79 1.90 -3.30 1.39
CA TYR A 79 2.95 -3.73 2.31
C TYR A 79 4.15 -2.77 2.34
N ASP A 80 4.51 -2.18 1.20
CA ASP A 80 5.53 -1.12 1.14
C ASP A 80 5.09 0.12 1.91
N VAL A 81 3.81 0.48 1.82
CA VAL A 81 3.23 1.58 2.60
C VAL A 81 3.32 1.30 4.10
N ILE A 82 2.98 0.08 4.54
CA ILE A 82 3.12 -0.33 5.95
C ILE A 82 4.57 -0.29 6.39
N TYR A 83 5.48 -0.83 5.58
CA TYR A 83 6.91 -0.79 5.88
C TYR A 83 7.39 0.65 6.10
N ASN A 84 6.99 1.58 5.23
CA ASN A 84 7.28 2.99 5.38
C ASN A 84 6.64 3.60 6.65
N HIS A 85 5.40 3.25 6.99
CA HIS A 85 4.78 3.72 8.24
C HIS A 85 5.56 3.26 9.47
N ILE A 86 6.10 2.04 9.47
CA ILE A 86 6.96 1.53 10.54
C ILE A 86 8.27 2.32 10.60
N LEU A 87 8.90 2.61 9.46
CA LEU A 87 10.12 3.43 9.41
C LEU A 87 9.90 4.85 9.93
N VAL A 88 8.76 5.47 9.58
CA VAL A 88 8.41 6.80 10.09
C VAL A 88 8.17 6.76 11.60
N HIS A 89 7.45 5.74 12.09
CA HIS A 89 7.26 5.54 13.54
C HIS A 89 8.60 5.34 14.27
N LYS A 90 9.49 4.52 13.69
CA LYS A 90 10.85 4.31 14.17
C LYS A 90 11.64 5.60 14.27
N TYR A 91 11.60 6.43 13.22
CA TYR A 91 12.27 7.73 13.18
C TYR A 91 11.87 8.59 14.38
N TYR A 92 10.56 8.76 14.62
CA TYR A 92 10.06 9.58 15.73
C TYR A 92 10.41 9.02 17.12
N ILE A 93 10.48 7.70 17.28
CA ILE A 93 10.96 7.12 18.54
C ILE A 93 12.42 7.53 18.78
N ASN A 94 13.27 7.40 17.75
CA ASN A 94 14.70 7.67 17.87
C ASN A 94 15.00 9.16 18.13
N GLU A 95 14.11 10.09 17.82
CA GLU A 95 14.29 11.51 18.19
C GLU A 95 14.35 11.74 19.72
N THR A 96 13.80 10.80 20.50
CA THR A 96 13.68 10.93 21.96
C THR A 96 14.72 10.15 22.75
N ILE A 97 15.58 9.39 22.08
CA ILE A 97 16.56 8.48 22.70
C ILE A 97 17.94 8.62 22.05
N PRO A 98 19.03 8.35 22.79
CA PRO A 98 20.40 8.54 22.30
C PRO A 98 20.85 7.45 21.32
N GLU A 99 20.24 6.26 21.36
CA GLU A 99 20.60 5.12 20.52
C GLU A 99 19.41 4.66 19.68
N GLU A 100 19.68 4.33 18.41
CA GLU A 100 18.67 3.91 17.45
C GLU A 100 18.12 2.52 17.79
N ILE A 101 16.79 2.39 17.91
CA ILE A 101 16.17 1.08 18.10
C ILE A 101 16.28 0.20 16.85
N PRO A 102 16.38 -1.13 16.98
CA PRO A 102 16.21 -2.08 15.89
C PRO A 102 14.84 -1.95 15.19
N PHE A 103 14.78 -2.37 13.91
CA PHE A 103 13.51 -2.40 13.16
C PHE A 103 12.42 -3.29 13.80
N PRO A 104 12.73 -4.51 14.30
CA PRO A 104 11.72 -5.36 14.95
C PRO A 104 11.03 -4.68 16.14
N ASP A 105 11.79 -3.95 16.97
CA ASP A 105 11.24 -3.21 18.13
C ASP A 105 10.33 -2.07 17.69
N ALA A 106 10.72 -1.36 16.63
CA ALA A 106 9.90 -0.31 16.03
C ALA A 106 8.60 -0.88 15.43
N MET A 107 8.68 -2.03 14.76
CA MET A 107 7.52 -2.71 14.18
C MET A 107 6.54 -3.16 15.27
N LEU A 108 7.02 -3.78 16.35
CA LEU A 108 6.18 -4.19 17.47
C LEU A 108 5.52 -2.98 18.15
N SER A 109 6.30 -1.92 18.37
CA SER A 109 5.78 -0.66 18.91
C SER A 109 4.71 -0.04 18.00
N TRP A 110 4.96 0.03 16.68
CA TRP A 110 3.98 0.52 15.70
C TRP A 110 2.70 -0.32 15.73
N TYR A 111 2.84 -1.65 15.77
CA TYR A 111 1.70 -2.56 15.79
C TYR A 111 0.81 -2.33 17.01
N GLN A 112 1.41 -2.22 18.19
CA GLN A 112 0.69 -2.06 19.47
C GLN A 112 0.14 -0.65 19.68
N ASN A 113 0.89 0.38 19.31
CA ASN A 113 0.61 1.78 19.68
C ASN A 113 -0.01 2.60 18.54
N VAL A 114 0.00 2.11 17.31
CA VAL A 114 -0.57 2.82 16.15
C VAL A 114 -1.61 1.95 15.44
N TYR A 115 -1.19 0.78 14.93
CA TYR A 115 -2.06 -0.05 14.10
C TYR A 115 -3.28 -0.59 14.86
N GLN A 116 -3.05 -1.31 15.98
CA GLN A 116 -4.12 -1.89 16.80
C GLN A 116 -5.11 -0.85 17.36
N PRO A 117 -4.67 0.32 17.90
CA PRO A 117 -5.58 1.38 18.31
C PRO A 117 -6.50 1.88 17.18
N VAL A 118 -5.97 2.06 15.98
CA VAL A 118 -6.78 2.49 14.82
C VAL A 118 -7.77 1.40 14.42
N LEU A 119 -7.34 0.13 14.37
CA LEU A 119 -8.25 -1.01 14.14
C LEU A 119 -9.39 -1.06 15.16
N ARG A 120 -9.11 -0.84 16.45
CA ARG A 120 -10.13 -0.77 17.49
C ARG A 120 -11.17 0.32 17.21
N VAL A 121 -10.74 1.50 16.73
CA VAL A 121 -11.65 2.57 16.33
C VAL A 121 -12.50 2.17 15.12
N ILE A 122 -11.87 1.57 14.09
CA ILE A 122 -12.56 1.07 12.89
C ILE A 122 -13.67 0.07 13.29
N ARG A 123 -13.34 -0.89 14.15
CA ARG A 123 -14.27 -1.91 14.68
C ARG A 123 -15.40 -1.27 15.49
N LYS A 124 -15.06 -0.42 16.47
CA LYS A 124 -16.02 0.24 17.36
C LYS A 124 -17.03 1.09 16.58
N LYS A 125 -16.55 1.87 15.60
CA LYS A 125 -17.39 2.72 14.75
C LYS A 125 -18.04 1.96 13.57
N LYS A 126 -17.79 0.65 13.44
CA LYS A 126 -18.32 -0.22 12.36
C LYS A 126 -18.05 0.34 10.96
N LEU A 127 -16.89 0.99 10.77
CA LEU A 127 -16.59 1.74 9.55
C LEU A 127 -16.51 0.85 8.31
N LEU A 128 -16.08 -0.40 8.47
CA LEU A 128 -16.04 -1.41 7.41
C LEU A 128 -17.38 -1.59 6.68
N LYS A 129 -18.52 -1.34 7.33
CA LYS A 129 -19.85 -1.45 6.69
C LYS A 129 -20.02 -0.53 5.48
N LYS A 130 -19.31 0.61 5.47
CA LYS A 130 -19.33 1.57 4.36
C LYS A 130 -18.38 1.17 3.22
N PHE A 131 -17.47 0.22 3.44
CA PHE A 131 -16.41 -0.17 2.50
C PHE A 131 -16.51 -1.66 2.13
N ARG A 132 -17.35 -1.98 1.14
CA ARG A 132 -17.52 -3.36 0.68
C ARG A 132 -16.21 -3.89 0.08
N LYS A 133 -15.88 -5.16 0.39
CA LYS A 133 -14.70 -5.89 -0.10
C LYS A 133 -13.34 -5.28 0.31
N ARG A 134 -13.29 -4.49 1.39
CA ARG A 134 -12.04 -3.98 1.95
C ARG A 134 -11.74 -4.63 3.30
N THR A 135 -10.47 -4.74 3.64
CA THR A 135 -10.00 -5.21 4.95
C THR A 135 -9.90 -4.04 5.92
N GLU A 136 -9.74 -4.33 7.21
CA GLU A 136 -9.47 -3.27 8.18
C GLU A 136 -8.11 -2.60 7.93
N SER A 137 -7.12 -3.34 7.42
CA SER A 137 -5.81 -2.82 7.04
C SER A 137 -5.92 -1.84 5.86
N ASP A 138 -6.76 -2.13 4.86
CA ASP A 138 -7.04 -1.18 3.76
C ASP A 138 -7.59 0.14 4.33
N LEU A 139 -8.52 0.05 5.29
CA LEU A 139 -9.09 1.22 5.95
C LEU A 139 -8.05 1.96 6.80
N TYR A 140 -7.16 1.25 7.48
CA TYR A 140 -6.05 1.86 8.21
C TYR A 140 -5.21 2.73 7.28
N VAL A 141 -4.74 2.21 6.15
CA VAL A 141 -3.92 2.97 5.19
C VAL A 141 -4.70 4.18 4.66
N TRP A 142 -5.98 3.99 4.33
CA TRP A 142 -6.85 5.08 3.88
C TRP A 142 -6.99 6.21 4.93
N ILE A 143 -7.20 5.86 6.21
CA ILE A 143 -7.31 6.84 7.30
C ILE A 143 -6.01 7.61 7.47
N ILE A 144 -4.87 6.93 7.50
CA ILE A 144 -3.57 7.59 7.69
C ILE A 144 -3.28 8.56 6.53
N LYS A 145 -3.54 8.14 5.29
CA LYS A 145 -3.40 9.01 4.12
C LYS A 145 -4.31 10.24 4.21
N ARG A 146 -5.59 10.05 4.54
CA ARG A 146 -6.53 11.16 4.69
C ARG A 146 -6.12 12.10 5.81
N TRP A 147 -5.57 11.58 6.91
CA TRP A 147 -5.08 12.40 8.01
C TRP A 147 -3.88 13.26 7.61
N ASP A 148 -2.94 12.71 6.84
CA ASP A 148 -1.79 13.44 6.30
C ASP A 148 -2.23 14.57 5.34
N GLU A 149 -3.19 14.28 4.45
CA GLU A 149 -3.79 15.29 3.56
C GLU A 149 -4.47 16.43 4.35
N LEU A 150 -5.20 16.09 5.41
CA LEU A 150 -5.87 17.08 6.27
C LEU A 150 -4.87 17.93 7.05
N LYS A 151 -3.78 17.34 7.55
CA LYS A 151 -2.68 18.08 8.19
C LYS A 151 -2.04 19.09 7.25
N HIS A 152 -1.82 18.71 5.99
CA HIS A 152 -1.30 19.62 4.98
C HIS A 152 -2.25 20.79 4.68
N LYS A 153 -3.56 20.56 4.75
CA LYS A 153 -4.59 21.57 4.44
C LYS A 153 -4.92 22.49 5.62
N TYR A 154 -4.86 21.99 6.85
CA TYR A 154 -5.35 22.69 8.05
C TYR A 154 -4.30 22.90 9.15
N GLY A 155 -3.07 22.41 8.97
CA GLY A 155 -1.96 22.57 9.93
C GLY A 155 -1.68 21.31 10.78
N ALA A 156 -0.47 21.23 11.33
CA ALA A 156 0.11 20.03 11.95
C ALA A 156 -0.61 19.50 13.21
N SER A 157 -1.49 20.30 13.84
CA SER A 157 -2.18 19.95 15.08
C SER A 157 -3.51 19.21 14.90
N PHE A 158 -3.81 18.70 13.69
CA PHE A 158 -5.10 18.07 13.42
C PHE A 158 -5.22 16.68 14.11
N PRO A 159 -6.18 16.46 15.02
CA PRO A 159 -6.31 15.21 15.76
C PRO A 159 -6.77 14.05 14.87
N LEU A 160 -6.18 12.86 15.04
CA LEU A 160 -6.54 11.66 14.27
C LEU A 160 -8.03 11.28 14.41
N ASP A 161 -8.65 11.55 15.56
CA ASP A 161 -10.09 11.28 15.77
C ASP A 161 -10.99 12.21 14.93
N GLU A 162 -10.55 13.43 14.61
CA GLU A 162 -11.28 14.34 13.72
C GLU A 162 -11.22 13.91 12.25
N ALA A 163 -10.14 13.24 11.81
CA ALA A 163 -10.03 12.71 10.45
C ALA A 163 -11.11 11.65 10.14
N THR A 164 -11.66 11.02 11.19
CA THR A 164 -12.75 10.06 11.06
C THR A 164 -14.15 10.68 10.99
N ARG A 165 -14.31 11.99 11.28
CA ARG A 165 -15.63 12.67 11.20
C ARG A 165 -16.08 12.92 9.76
N GLY A 166 -15.14 13.11 8.82
CA GLY A 166 -15.44 13.26 7.40
C GLY A 166 -15.87 11.98 6.68
N ILE A 167 -16.08 10.87 7.39
CA ILE A 167 -16.53 9.57 6.83
C ILE A 167 -18.04 9.59 6.53
N ASP A 168 -18.75 10.66 6.87
CA ASP A 168 -20.17 10.87 6.52
C ASP A 168 -20.39 11.58 5.17
N GLU A 169 -19.33 12.11 4.53
CA GLU A 169 -19.43 12.67 3.18
C GLU A 169 -18.87 11.68 2.14
N PRO A 170 -19.68 11.29 1.13
CA PRO A 170 -19.30 10.30 0.15
C PRO A 170 -18.44 10.94 -0.95
N GLU A 171 -17.18 11.23 -0.65
CA GLU A 171 -16.21 11.54 -1.70
C GLU A 171 -15.51 10.24 -2.12
N VAL A 172 -16.08 9.59 -3.14
CA VAL A 172 -15.47 8.46 -3.84
C VAL A 172 -14.26 9.00 -4.60
N LEU A 173 -13.10 9.03 -3.96
CA LEU A 173 -11.86 9.40 -4.63
C LEU A 173 -11.13 8.14 -5.12
N PRO A 174 -10.70 8.10 -6.39
CA PRO A 174 -9.97 6.98 -6.97
C PRO A 174 -8.60 6.86 -6.28
N PHE A 175 -8.12 5.62 -6.09
CA PHE A 175 -6.77 5.32 -5.61
C PHE A 175 -5.76 5.66 -6.73
N PRO A 176 -4.94 6.74 -6.66
CA PRO A 176 -3.98 7.03 -7.70
C PRO A 176 -2.56 6.62 -7.26
N ALA A 177 -1.85 5.95 -8.16
CA ALA A 177 -0.44 5.64 -8.03
C ALA A 177 0.40 6.91 -8.22
N SER A 178 0.68 7.66 -7.16
CA SER A 178 1.70 8.72 -7.19
C SER A 178 2.24 9.04 -5.81
N ILE A 179 3.20 8.24 -5.33
CA ILE A 179 3.97 8.52 -4.10
C ILE A 179 5.37 9.07 -4.44
N LEU A 180 5.83 8.96 -5.68
CA LEU A 180 7.23 9.25 -6.02
C LEU A 180 7.62 10.73 -6.20
N GLN A 181 6.69 11.69 -6.11
CA GLN A 181 7.03 13.10 -6.41
C GLN A 181 7.08 14.06 -5.22
N LYS A 182 6.73 13.63 -4.00
CA LYS A 182 6.66 14.54 -2.83
C LYS A 182 7.65 14.29 -1.69
N ILE A 183 8.49 13.25 -1.79
CA ILE A 183 9.60 13.05 -0.84
C ILE A 183 10.71 14.12 -1.03
N LYS A 184 10.76 14.78 -2.19
CA LYS A 184 11.82 15.77 -2.51
C LYS A 184 11.70 17.11 -1.76
N ASN A 185 10.54 17.44 -1.20
CA ASN A 185 10.32 18.72 -0.53
C ASN A 185 10.43 18.65 1.01
N PHE A 186 10.72 17.48 1.57
CA PHE A 186 10.92 17.29 3.02
C PHE A 186 12.41 17.29 3.43
N PHE A 187 13.34 17.30 2.47
CA PHE A 187 14.80 17.28 2.68
C PHE A 187 15.52 18.57 2.23
N GLN A 188 14.84 19.71 2.18
CA GLN A 188 15.49 21.03 2.04
C GLN A 188 14.93 22.01 3.05
N THR A 189 15.41 21.89 4.29
CA THR A 189 15.68 23.01 5.21
C THR A 189 16.69 22.53 6.23
#